data_AF-A0A7R9AHY4-F1
#
_entry.id   AF-A0A7R9AHY4-F1
#
_cell.length_a   1.000
_cell.length_b   1.000
_cell.length_c   1.000
_cell.angle_alpha   90.00
_cell.angle_beta   90.00
_cell.angle_gamma   90.00
#
_symmetry.space_group_name_H-M   'P 1'
#
loop_
_entity.id
_entity.type
_entity.pdbx_description
1 polymer ?
#
loop_
_entity_poly.entity_id
_entity_poly.type
_entity_poly.pdbx_seq_one_letter_code
_entity_poly.pdbx_strand_id
1 'polypeptide(L)'
;MQLPQRMSKKSLSNSPITAHLHTGPWGIPILGYAPFIHGDYELKTLTAMRKKHGDILTMSIFQKEVVVLSDWELVRDFFGRLEVSGRPDLPLLRPDSGELGLAFSQGRSWQENRRLTVRIFKNFGFGNEEALDSIIQDSVLNLCQFLKENQHKSQELGPHLNIAVLNIIWKIIAGRQFPQGDATMQGIVNKYNQVLADSRVLDGFHPAPNLVYLWPPALRAFKATRQCRAS
;
A
#
# COMPACT_ATOMS: atom_id res chain seq x y z
N MET A 1 -15.00 19.91 43.09
CA MET A 1 -14.51 20.02 41.69
C MET A 1 -14.68 18.64 41.07
N GLN A 2 -15.86 18.37 40.51
CA GLN A 2 -16.27 17.05 40.03
C GLN A 2 -16.04 16.94 38.52
N LEU A 3 -15.41 15.85 38.10
CA LEU A 3 -15.20 15.46 36.70
C LEU A 3 -16.54 15.19 36.00
N PRO A 4 -16.74 15.59 34.73
CA PRO A 4 -17.98 15.31 34.03
C PRO A 4 -18.03 13.84 33.61
N GLN A 5 -19.25 13.31 33.71
CA GLN A 5 -19.59 11.90 33.59
C GLN A 5 -19.47 11.37 32.15
N ARG A 6 -19.01 10.11 32.11
CA ARG A 6 -19.01 9.14 31.02
C ARG A 6 -20.36 9.15 30.28
N MET A 7 -20.36 9.62 29.02
CA MET A 7 -21.57 9.62 28.20
C MET A 7 -22.03 8.19 27.88
N SER A 8 -23.35 8.05 27.99
CA SER A 8 -24.16 6.84 27.99
C SER A 8 -24.15 6.10 26.64
N LYS A 9 -24.05 4.77 26.70
CA LYS A 9 -24.30 3.85 25.60
C LYS A 9 -25.78 3.93 25.21
N LYS A 10 -26.12 4.72 24.19
CA LYS A 10 -27.44 4.65 23.55
C LYS A 10 -27.47 3.48 22.57
N SER A 11 -28.19 2.46 23.01
CA SER A 11 -28.93 1.44 22.25
C SER A 11 -29.03 1.68 20.73
N LEU A 12 -28.38 0.82 19.95
CA LEU A 12 -28.65 0.65 18.52
C LEU A 12 -29.97 -0.10 18.38
N SER A 13 -31.05 0.65 18.19
CA SER A 13 -32.41 0.17 17.96
C SER A 13 -32.52 -0.61 16.64
N ASN A 14 -33.02 -1.83 16.73
CA ASN A 14 -33.44 -2.69 15.62
C ASN A 14 -34.36 -1.92 14.65
N SER A 15 -33.83 -1.59 13.49
CA SER A 15 -34.57 -1.01 12.34
C SER A 15 -34.15 -1.82 11.10
N PRO A 16 -35.05 -2.10 10.13
CA PRO A 16 -34.66 -2.77 8.89
C PRO A 16 -33.54 -1.96 8.22
N ILE A 17 -32.42 -2.62 7.91
CA ILE A 17 -31.17 -1.99 7.46
C ILE A 17 -31.35 -1.51 6.01
N THR A 18 -32.06 -0.40 5.80
CA THR A 18 -31.75 0.51 4.70
C THR A 18 -30.76 1.52 5.27
N ALA A 19 -29.49 1.09 5.42
CA ALA A 19 -28.43 2.01 5.78
C ALA A 19 -28.36 3.07 4.67
N HIS A 20 -28.82 4.28 4.95
CA HIS A 20 -28.59 5.42 4.07
C HIS A 20 -27.08 5.64 4.01
N LEU A 21 -26.47 5.09 2.97
CA LEU A 21 -25.06 5.26 2.68
C LEU A 21 -24.78 6.77 2.55
N HIS A 22 -23.73 7.27 3.20
CA HIS A 22 -23.46 8.71 3.27
C HIS A 22 -23.40 9.31 1.86
N THR A 23 -24.04 10.46 1.68
CA THR A 23 -24.30 11.10 0.39
C THR A 23 -23.01 11.59 -0.27
N GLY A 24 -22.50 10.87 -1.26
CA GLY A 24 -21.41 11.36 -2.10
C GLY A 24 -21.85 11.99 -3.40
N PRO A 25 -20.89 12.42 -4.24
CA PRO A 25 -21.16 13.09 -5.50
C PRO A 25 -21.82 12.14 -6.50
N TRP A 26 -22.67 12.71 -7.37
CA TRP A 26 -23.19 11.97 -8.51
C TRP A 26 -22.04 11.55 -9.44
N GLY A 27 -22.03 10.27 -9.83
CA GLY A 27 -21.06 9.69 -10.75
C GLY A 27 -21.66 9.44 -12.13
N ILE A 28 -20.81 9.43 -13.16
CA ILE A 28 -21.21 9.09 -14.53
C ILE A 28 -21.65 7.62 -14.55
N PRO A 29 -22.72 7.23 -15.28
CA PRO A 29 -23.09 5.82 -15.42
C PRO A 29 -21.89 4.97 -15.86
N ILE A 30 -21.74 3.78 -15.25
CA ILE A 30 -20.67 2.79 -15.52
C ILE A 30 -19.26 3.20 -15.05
N LEU A 31 -18.86 4.46 -15.22
CA LEU A 31 -17.53 4.97 -14.83
C LEU A 31 -17.48 5.49 -13.38
N GLY A 32 -18.62 5.91 -12.85
CA GLY A 32 -18.71 6.58 -11.56
C GLY A 32 -17.93 7.89 -11.56
N TYR A 33 -17.12 8.09 -10.51
CA TYR A 33 -16.30 9.27 -10.30
C TYR A 33 -14.84 9.08 -10.81
N ALA A 34 -14.52 7.94 -11.42
CA ALA A 34 -13.18 7.62 -11.91
C ALA A 34 -12.56 8.70 -12.83
N PRO A 35 -13.30 9.31 -13.79
CA PRO A 35 -12.73 10.33 -14.68
C PRO A 35 -12.30 11.62 -13.96
N PHE A 36 -12.79 11.86 -12.74
CA PHE A 36 -12.51 13.06 -11.95
C PHE A 36 -11.41 12.83 -10.90
N ILE A 37 -10.98 11.58 -10.72
CA ILE A 37 -9.89 11.18 -9.82
C ILE A 37 -8.75 10.67 -10.68
N HIS A 38 -7.78 11.53 -10.97
CA HIS A 38 -6.62 11.15 -11.77
C HIS A 38 -5.30 11.73 -11.23
N GLY A 39 -4.29 10.88 -11.13
CA GLY A 39 -2.90 11.24 -10.84
C GLY A 39 -2.72 12.10 -9.59
N ASP A 40 -1.87 13.11 -9.69
CA ASP A 40 -1.46 13.98 -8.56
C ASP A 40 -2.61 14.86 -8.00
N TYR A 41 -3.79 14.84 -8.63
CA TYR A 41 -4.95 15.61 -8.19
C TYR A 41 -5.89 14.83 -7.28
N GLU A 42 -5.72 13.51 -7.12
CA GLU A 42 -6.60 12.67 -6.30
C GLU A 42 -6.78 13.22 -4.88
N LEU A 43 -5.68 13.48 -4.17
CA LEU A 43 -5.75 14.02 -2.80
C LEU A 43 -6.43 15.39 -2.74
N LYS A 44 -6.23 16.23 -3.76
CA LYS A 44 -6.87 17.56 -3.84
C LYS A 44 -8.38 17.43 -4.08
N THR A 45 -8.77 16.56 -4.99
CA THR A 45 -10.17 16.25 -5.29
C THR A 45 -10.88 15.67 -4.06
N LEU A 46 -10.29 14.69 -3.39
CA LEU A 46 -10.85 14.11 -2.16
C LEU A 46 -10.96 15.15 -1.03
N THR A 47 -9.97 16.02 -0.89
CA THR A 47 -10.03 17.12 0.10
C THR A 47 -11.14 18.12 -0.21
N ALA A 48 -11.33 18.48 -1.49
CA ALA A 48 -12.43 19.34 -1.91
C ALA A 48 -13.79 18.68 -1.67
N MET A 49 -13.89 17.38 -1.91
CA MET A 49 -15.09 16.59 -1.64
C MET A 49 -15.43 16.52 -0.17
N ARG A 50 -14.44 16.31 0.70
CA ARG A 50 -14.62 16.37 2.15
C ARG A 50 -15.30 17.66 2.59
N LYS A 51 -14.85 18.81 2.06
CA LYS A 51 -15.44 20.12 2.40
C LYS A 51 -16.92 20.24 2.01
N LYS A 52 -17.36 19.52 0.99
CA LYS A 52 -18.74 19.59 0.45
C LYS A 52 -19.67 18.52 1.01
N HIS A 53 -19.16 17.31 1.22
CA HIS A 53 -19.94 16.12 1.57
C HIS A 53 -19.72 15.64 3.02
N GLY A 54 -18.74 16.18 3.72
CA GLY A 54 -18.42 15.81 5.10
C GLY A 54 -17.31 14.76 5.21
N ASP A 55 -17.12 14.24 6.42
CA ASP A 55 -15.99 13.35 6.74
C ASP A 55 -16.16 11.89 6.29
N ILE A 56 -17.39 11.48 5.98
CA ILE A 56 -17.70 10.18 5.37
C ILE A 56 -18.37 10.46 4.03
N LEU A 57 -17.74 10.02 2.94
CA LEU A 57 -18.30 10.15 1.60
C LEU A 57 -18.34 8.77 0.93
N THR A 58 -19.35 8.54 0.10
CA THR A 58 -19.45 7.32 -0.69
C THR A 58 -19.53 7.65 -2.17
N MET A 59 -18.63 7.10 -2.97
CA MET A 59 -18.61 7.31 -4.41
C MET A 59 -18.51 5.98 -5.15
N SER A 60 -19.09 5.91 -6.34
CA SER A 60 -18.86 4.78 -7.25
C SER A 60 -17.58 5.05 -8.04
N ILE A 61 -16.69 4.07 -8.14
CA ILE A 61 -15.55 4.07 -9.06
C ILE A 61 -15.71 2.82 -9.94
N PHE A 62 -15.97 3.03 -11.23
CA PHE A 62 -16.49 1.99 -12.12
C PHE A 62 -17.73 1.31 -11.53
N GLN A 63 -17.66 -0.01 -11.33
CA GLN A 63 -18.72 -0.86 -10.78
C GLN A 63 -18.52 -1.17 -9.28
N LYS A 64 -17.61 -0.47 -8.60
CA LYS A 64 -17.32 -0.66 -7.18
C LYS A 64 -17.71 0.58 -6.39
N GLU A 65 -18.37 0.38 -5.26
CA GLU A 65 -18.59 1.45 -4.28
C GLU A 65 -17.36 1.62 -3.41
N VAL A 66 -16.95 2.87 -3.22
CA VAL A 66 -15.78 3.27 -2.44
C VAL A 66 -16.23 4.26 -1.38
N VAL A 67 -15.97 3.92 -0.12
CA VAL A 67 -16.22 4.79 1.04
C VAL A 67 -14.90 5.43 1.44
N VAL A 68 -14.86 6.76 1.48
CA VAL A 68 -13.68 7.52 1.92
C VAL A 68 -13.96 8.09 3.30
N LEU A 69 -13.05 7.79 4.23
CA LEU A 69 -13.05 8.28 5.61
C LEU A 69 -11.98 9.36 5.73
N SER A 70 -12.38 10.55 6.16
CA SER A 70 -11.49 11.73 6.21
C SER A 70 -11.22 12.26 7.63
N ASP A 71 -11.87 11.70 8.65
CA ASP A 71 -11.66 12.07 10.04
C ASP A 71 -10.78 11.04 10.79
N TRP A 72 -9.92 11.54 11.68
CA TRP A 72 -8.97 10.70 12.41
C TRP A 72 -9.64 9.71 13.35
N GLU A 73 -10.66 10.13 14.11
CA GLU A 73 -11.32 9.24 15.07
C GLU A 73 -12.07 8.13 14.33
N LEU A 74 -12.75 8.48 13.22
CA LEU A 74 -13.40 7.52 12.35
C LEU A 74 -12.41 6.51 11.74
N VAL A 75 -11.29 7.00 11.21
CA VAL A 75 -10.26 6.14 10.61
C VAL A 75 -9.68 5.19 11.65
N ARG A 76 -9.33 5.68 12.84
CA ARG A 76 -8.80 4.86 13.94
C ARG A 76 -9.81 3.80 14.37
N ASP A 77 -11.06 4.18 14.58
CA ASP A 77 -12.10 3.29 15.06
C ASP A 77 -12.51 2.26 13.99
N PHE A 78 -12.43 2.63 12.70
CA PHE A 78 -12.63 1.73 11.58
C PHE A 78 -11.52 0.68 11.52
N PHE A 79 -10.24 1.10 11.38
CA PHE A 79 -9.11 0.17 11.29
C PHE A 79 -8.87 -0.68 12.54
N GLY A 80 -9.47 -0.32 13.68
CA GLY A 80 -9.47 -1.15 14.89
C GLY A 80 -10.34 -2.42 14.81
N ARG A 81 -11.26 -2.52 13.84
CA ARG A 81 -12.18 -3.66 13.72
C ARG A 81 -11.63 -4.74 12.80
N LEU A 82 -11.68 -6.00 13.24
CA LEU A 82 -11.26 -7.15 12.43
C LEU A 82 -12.16 -7.37 11.20
N GLU A 83 -13.43 -6.97 11.27
CA GLU A 83 -14.41 -7.10 10.19
C GLU A 83 -14.02 -6.31 8.93
N VAL A 84 -13.28 -5.21 9.09
CA VAL A 84 -12.82 -4.35 7.99
C VAL A 84 -11.36 -4.60 7.62
N SER A 85 -10.78 -5.70 8.14
CA SER A 85 -9.39 -6.08 7.85
C SER A 85 -9.18 -6.70 6.47
N GLY A 86 -10.20 -6.65 5.60
CA GLY A 86 -10.14 -7.15 4.23
C GLY A 86 -9.11 -6.42 3.37
N ARG A 87 -8.80 -6.99 2.20
CA ARG A 87 -7.93 -6.36 1.19
C ARG A 87 -8.73 -6.10 -0.08
N PRO A 88 -8.53 -4.93 -0.73
CA PRO A 88 -9.08 -4.72 -2.05
C PRO A 88 -8.47 -5.73 -3.03
N ASP A 89 -9.28 -6.22 -3.95
CA ASP A 89 -8.78 -7.05 -5.05
C ASP A 89 -8.03 -6.17 -6.05
N LEU A 90 -6.69 -6.25 -6.02
CA LEU A 90 -5.75 -5.52 -6.87
C LEU A 90 -5.00 -6.51 -7.81
N PRO A 91 -5.60 -6.92 -8.96
CA PRO A 91 -5.04 -7.87 -9.92
C PRO A 91 -3.57 -7.69 -10.34
N LEU A 92 -3.06 -6.46 -10.31
CA LEU A 92 -1.65 -6.15 -10.62
C LEU A 92 -0.69 -6.52 -9.51
N LEU A 93 -1.12 -6.34 -8.26
CA LEU A 93 -0.31 -6.57 -7.09
C LEU A 93 -0.51 -7.99 -6.53
N ARG A 94 -1.57 -8.68 -6.96
CA ARG A 94 -1.81 -10.08 -6.60
C ARG A 94 -0.79 -10.99 -7.31
N PRO A 95 0.01 -11.77 -6.56
CA PRO A 95 0.95 -12.72 -7.16
C PRO A 95 0.21 -13.88 -7.85
N ASP A 96 0.86 -14.49 -8.83
CA ASP A 96 0.27 -15.57 -9.66
C ASP A 96 -0.17 -16.79 -8.85
N SER A 97 0.42 -16.95 -7.66
CA SER A 97 0.12 -18.00 -6.69
C SER A 97 -1.13 -17.72 -5.83
N GLY A 98 -1.87 -16.64 -6.09
CA GLY A 98 -3.09 -16.28 -5.35
C GLY A 98 -2.85 -15.33 -4.17
N GLU A 99 -3.71 -15.38 -3.14
CA GLU A 99 -3.66 -14.50 -1.96
C GLU A 99 -2.57 -14.92 -0.95
N LEU A 100 -1.31 -14.94 -1.39
CA LEU A 100 -0.16 -15.29 -0.56
C LEU A 100 0.52 -14.04 0.03
N GLY A 101 1.36 -14.28 1.05
CA GLY A 101 2.16 -13.24 1.72
C GLY A 101 1.44 -12.59 2.90
N LEU A 102 1.82 -11.36 3.23
CA LEU A 102 1.23 -10.56 4.32
C LEU A 102 0.36 -9.42 3.82
N ALA A 103 0.68 -8.88 2.65
CA ALA A 103 0.01 -7.72 2.08
C ALA A 103 -1.34 -8.09 1.45
N PHE A 104 -1.41 -9.26 0.78
CA PHE A 104 -2.56 -9.65 -0.05
C PHE A 104 -3.39 -10.81 0.51
N SER A 105 -2.84 -11.56 1.49
CA SER A 105 -3.57 -12.65 2.15
C SER A 105 -4.63 -12.14 3.12
N GLN A 106 -5.69 -12.91 3.36
CA GLN A 106 -6.75 -12.60 4.32
C GLN A 106 -7.03 -13.77 5.26
N GLY A 107 -7.86 -13.53 6.29
CA GLY A 107 -8.34 -14.57 7.20
C GLY A 107 -7.23 -15.29 7.98
N ARG A 108 -7.36 -16.62 8.11
CA ARG A 108 -6.46 -17.45 8.93
C ARG A 108 -5.03 -17.46 8.40
N SER A 109 -4.83 -17.59 7.09
CA SER A 109 -3.51 -17.59 6.46
C SER A 109 -2.74 -16.29 6.74
N TRP A 110 -3.43 -15.15 6.68
CA TRP A 110 -2.83 -13.86 7.06
C TRP A 110 -2.39 -13.83 8.54
N GLN A 111 -3.23 -14.33 9.45
CA GLN A 111 -2.91 -14.35 10.88
C GLN A 111 -1.70 -15.24 11.18
N GLU A 112 -1.64 -16.42 10.57
CA GLU A 112 -0.53 -17.37 10.74
C GLU A 112 0.77 -16.80 10.16
N ASN A 113 0.74 -16.28 8.93
CA ASN A 113 1.89 -15.63 8.30
C ASN A 113 2.38 -14.45 9.16
N ARG A 114 1.47 -13.59 9.64
CA ARG A 114 1.83 -12.42 10.45
C ARG A 114 2.52 -12.83 11.75
N ARG A 115 1.97 -13.82 12.46
CA ARG A 115 2.57 -14.32 13.71
C ARG A 115 3.95 -14.93 13.47
N LEU A 116 4.09 -15.73 12.42
CA LEU A 116 5.36 -16.35 12.05
C LEU A 116 6.39 -15.29 11.69
N THR A 117 6.06 -14.35 10.80
CA THR A 117 6.97 -13.30 10.36
C THR A 117 7.42 -12.42 11.52
N VAL A 118 6.51 -11.98 12.40
CA VAL A 118 6.88 -11.17 13.58
C VAL A 118 7.82 -11.94 14.51
N ARG A 119 7.59 -13.25 14.72
CA ARG A 119 8.48 -14.08 15.54
C ARG A 119 9.87 -14.19 14.91
N ILE A 120 9.94 -14.42 13.61
CA ILE A 120 11.20 -14.48 12.85
C ILE A 120 11.95 -13.16 12.98
N PHE A 121 11.30 -12.03 12.71
CA PHE A 121 11.94 -10.71 12.83
C PHE A 121 12.49 -10.46 14.24
N LYS A 122 11.72 -10.78 15.29
CA LYS A 122 12.18 -10.65 16.69
C LYS A 122 13.44 -11.48 16.97
N ASN A 123 13.50 -12.70 16.45
CA ASN A 123 14.67 -13.56 16.62
C ASN A 123 15.93 -13.02 15.90
N PHE A 124 15.76 -12.24 14.83
CA PHE A 124 16.84 -11.58 14.09
C PHE A 124 17.17 -10.16 14.59
N GLY A 125 16.79 -9.85 15.84
CA GLY A 125 17.14 -8.58 16.47
C GLY A 125 16.15 -7.44 16.20
N PHE A 126 15.04 -7.69 15.51
CA PHE A 126 13.99 -6.67 15.38
C PHE A 126 13.36 -6.39 16.76
N GLY A 127 13.58 -5.18 17.28
CA GLY A 127 13.21 -4.79 18.64
C GLY A 127 14.34 -4.92 19.67
N ASN A 128 15.53 -5.38 19.27
CA ASN A 128 16.78 -5.16 19.99
C ASN A 128 17.45 -3.93 19.39
N GLU A 129 17.47 -2.83 20.15
CA GLU A 129 17.99 -1.54 19.70
C GLU A 129 19.47 -1.62 19.30
N GLU A 130 20.30 -2.30 20.10
CA GLU A 130 21.74 -2.40 19.84
C GLU A 130 22.06 -3.15 18.54
N ALA A 131 21.35 -4.25 18.29
CA ALA A 131 21.56 -5.07 17.09
C ALA A 131 21.12 -4.32 15.82
N LEU A 132 20.00 -3.61 15.88
CA LEU A 132 19.52 -2.80 14.75
C LEU A 132 20.41 -1.59 14.51
N ASP A 133 20.86 -0.91 15.57
CA ASP A 133 21.70 0.28 15.46
C ASP A 133 23.02 -0.04 14.76
N SER A 134 23.68 -1.15 15.12
CA SER A 134 24.88 -1.61 14.42
C SER A 134 24.66 -1.83 12.92
N ILE A 135 23.56 -2.48 12.52
CA ILE A 135 23.25 -2.73 11.10
C ILE A 135 22.98 -1.42 10.35
N ILE A 136 22.28 -0.48 11.00
CA ILE A 136 21.98 0.84 10.44
C ILE A 136 23.28 1.64 10.27
N GLN A 137 24.12 1.68 11.31
CA GLN A 137 25.42 2.38 11.27
C GLN A 137 26.30 1.83 10.15
N ASP A 138 26.42 0.51 10.00
CA ASP A 138 27.16 -0.12 8.90
C ASP A 138 26.62 0.33 7.54
N SER A 139 25.29 0.35 7.37
CA SER A 139 24.67 0.78 6.12
C SER A 139 24.91 2.27 5.83
N VAL A 140 24.92 3.12 6.86
CA VAL A 140 25.19 4.56 6.75
C VAL A 140 26.66 4.79 6.40
N LEU A 141 27.59 4.10 7.07
CA LEU A 141 29.02 4.20 6.78
C LEU A 141 29.33 3.79 5.34
N ASN A 142 28.75 2.69 4.87
CA ASN A 142 28.87 2.24 3.48
C ASN A 142 28.36 3.28 2.48
N LEU A 143 27.22 3.92 2.76
CA LEU A 143 26.68 4.99 1.92
C LEU A 143 27.58 6.23 1.93
N CYS A 144 28.03 6.67 3.11
CA CYS A 144 28.93 7.83 3.25
C CYS A 144 30.25 7.61 2.52
N GLN A 145 30.83 6.41 2.61
CA GLN A 145 32.03 6.04 1.89
C GLN A 145 31.82 6.13 0.38
N PHE A 146 30.74 5.55 -0.14
CA PHE A 146 30.39 5.61 -1.55
C PHE A 146 30.24 7.05 -2.06
N LEU A 147 29.56 7.91 -1.28
CA LEU A 147 29.38 9.32 -1.64
C LEU A 147 30.70 10.09 -1.63
N LYS A 148 31.59 9.80 -0.68
CA LYS A 148 32.92 10.41 -0.61
C LYS A 148 33.78 10.03 -1.83
N GLU A 149 33.75 8.77 -2.24
CA GLU A 149 34.46 8.28 -3.42
C GLU A 149 33.90 8.88 -4.74
N ASN A 150 32.62 9.25 -4.75
CA ASN A 150 31.93 9.82 -5.91
C ASN A 150 31.66 11.32 -5.81
N GLN A 151 32.29 12.04 -4.87
CA GLN A 151 32.02 13.45 -4.58
C GLN A 151 32.17 14.41 -5.77
N HIS A 152 32.94 14.00 -6.79
CA HIS A 152 33.18 14.79 -8.00
C HIS A 152 32.13 14.56 -9.11
N LYS A 153 31.17 13.65 -8.90
CA LYS A 153 30.10 13.34 -9.84
C LYS A 153 28.77 13.85 -9.30
N SER A 154 28.03 14.58 -10.12
CA SER A 154 26.62 14.89 -9.81
C SER A 154 25.81 13.60 -9.90
N GLN A 155 25.16 13.22 -8.81
CA GLN A 155 24.36 11.99 -8.70
C GLN A 155 23.09 12.26 -7.90
N GLU A 156 22.01 11.60 -8.26
CA GLU A 156 20.77 11.63 -7.47
C GLU A 156 20.92 10.76 -6.22
N LEU A 157 20.61 11.32 -5.05
CA LEU A 157 20.76 10.61 -3.77
C LEU A 157 19.66 9.56 -3.51
N GLY A 158 18.47 9.76 -4.08
CA GLY A 158 17.29 8.92 -3.84
C GLY A 158 17.54 7.43 -4.07
N PRO A 159 18.06 7.00 -5.24
CA PRO A 159 18.36 5.60 -5.51
C PRO A 159 19.36 4.97 -4.53
N HIS A 160 20.39 5.72 -4.12
CA HIS A 160 21.41 5.24 -3.18
C HIS A 160 20.87 5.07 -1.75
N LEU A 161 19.98 5.96 -1.32
CA LEU A 161 19.24 5.83 -0.06
C LEU A 161 18.33 4.61 -0.08
N ASN A 162 17.60 4.37 -1.18
CA ASN A 162 16.73 3.20 -1.31
C ASN A 162 17.53 1.89 -1.17
N ILE A 163 18.72 1.81 -1.78
CA ILE A 163 19.61 0.64 -1.66
C ILE A 163 20.10 0.48 -0.22
N ALA A 164 20.48 1.57 0.46
CA ALA A 164 20.92 1.51 1.85
C ALA A 164 19.80 0.98 2.77
N VAL A 165 18.58 1.51 2.66
CA VAL A 165 17.42 1.04 3.43
C VAL A 165 17.11 -0.42 3.13
N LEU A 166 17.14 -0.81 1.85
CA LEU A 166 16.86 -2.19 1.45
C LEU A 166 17.93 -3.15 1.98
N ASN A 167 19.19 -2.73 2.02
CA ASN A 167 20.30 -3.50 2.58
C ASN A 167 20.14 -3.75 4.09
N ILE A 168 19.55 -2.83 4.85
CA ILE A 168 19.23 -3.06 6.27
C ILE A 168 18.25 -4.23 6.39
N ILE A 169 17.15 -4.19 5.64
CA ILE A 169 16.14 -5.27 5.65
C ILE A 169 16.76 -6.58 5.13
N TRP A 170 17.58 -6.51 4.08
CA TRP A 170 18.23 -7.66 3.48
C TRP A 170 19.27 -8.30 4.40
N LYS A 171 19.98 -7.49 5.18
CA LYS A 171 20.92 -7.96 6.21
C LYS A 171 20.19 -8.74 7.30
N ILE A 172 19.01 -8.28 7.72
CA ILE A 172 18.18 -8.96 8.72
C ILE A 172 17.64 -10.29 8.18
N ILE A 173 17.16 -10.33 6.93
CA ILE A 173 16.50 -11.52 6.36
C ILE A 173 17.51 -12.55 5.83
N ALA A 174 18.56 -12.09 5.15
CA ALA A 174 19.49 -12.93 4.38
C ALA A 174 20.94 -12.89 4.88
N GLY A 175 21.24 -12.12 5.93
CA GLY A 175 22.59 -12.02 6.52
C GLY A 175 23.62 -11.29 5.65
N ARG A 176 23.25 -10.83 4.45
CA ARG A 176 24.13 -10.23 3.44
C ARG A 176 23.69 -8.84 3.03
N GLN A 177 24.63 -8.05 2.52
CA GLN A 177 24.40 -6.72 1.96
C GLN A 177 24.91 -6.70 0.52
N PHE A 178 24.30 -5.85 -0.29
CA PHE A 178 24.78 -5.58 -1.64
C PHE A 178 25.61 -4.29 -1.66
N PRO A 179 26.72 -4.24 -2.42
CA PRO A 179 27.47 -3.01 -2.63
C PRO A 179 26.59 -1.90 -3.23
N GLN A 180 26.92 -0.65 -2.91
CA GLN A 180 26.37 0.49 -3.64
C GLN A 180 26.78 0.37 -5.12
N GLY A 181 25.82 0.46 -6.03
CA GLY A 181 26.08 0.25 -7.46
C GLY A 181 25.83 -1.18 -7.97
N ASP A 182 25.40 -2.12 -7.12
CA ASP A 182 25.11 -3.49 -7.55
C ASP A 182 23.96 -3.53 -8.58
N ALA A 183 24.24 -4.10 -9.75
CA ALA A 183 23.29 -4.14 -10.87
C ALA A 183 22.03 -4.98 -10.55
N THR A 184 22.16 -6.00 -9.69
CA THR A 184 21.03 -6.84 -9.27
C THR A 184 20.09 -6.04 -8.40
N MET A 185 20.61 -5.37 -7.38
CA MET A 185 19.82 -4.58 -6.46
C MET A 185 19.17 -3.37 -7.16
N GLN A 186 19.92 -2.68 -8.01
CA GLN A 186 19.38 -1.60 -8.84
C GLN A 186 18.27 -2.11 -9.77
N GLY A 187 18.46 -3.27 -10.40
CA GLY A 187 17.45 -3.90 -11.23
C GLY A 187 16.16 -4.20 -10.46
N ILE A 188 16.26 -4.67 -9.21
CA ILE A 188 15.11 -4.94 -8.34
C ILE A 188 14.39 -3.63 -7.98
N VAL A 189 15.11 -2.61 -7.53
CA VAL A 189 14.53 -1.31 -7.14
C VAL A 189 13.85 -0.65 -8.34
N ASN A 190 14.48 -0.66 -9.52
CA ASN A 190 13.91 -0.08 -10.74
C ASN A 190 12.64 -0.80 -11.17
N LYS A 191 12.64 -2.14 -11.16
CA LYS A 191 11.43 -2.94 -11.45
C LYS A 191 10.31 -2.65 -10.45
N TYR A 192 10.63 -2.55 -9.16
CA TYR A 192 9.66 -2.24 -8.13
C TYR A 192 9.05 -0.84 -8.33
N ASN A 193 9.88 0.16 -8.61
CA ASN A 193 9.41 1.52 -8.90
C ASN A 193 8.54 1.59 -10.15
N GLN A 194 8.85 0.80 -11.20
CA GLN A 194 8.01 0.68 -12.39
C GLN A 194 6.65 0.08 -12.04
N VAL A 195 6.61 -1.02 -11.28
CA VAL A 195 5.35 -1.64 -10.84
C VAL A 195 4.51 -0.66 -10.02
N LEU A 196 5.12 0.14 -9.14
CA LEU A 196 4.40 1.17 -8.37
C LEU A 196 3.92 2.34 -9.24
N ALA A 197 4.72 2.77 -10.21
CA ALA A 197 4.32 3.83 -11.14
C ALA A 197 3.12 3.38 -11.98
N ASP A 198 3.17 2.14 -12.47
CA ASP A 198 2.08 1.53 -13.22
C ASP A 198 0.85 1.32 -12.33
N SER A 199 1.03 0.86 -11.08
CA SER A 199 -0.09 0.69 -10.15
C SER A 199 -0.77 2.02 -9.82
N ARG A 200 -0.03 3.12 -9.63
CA ARG A 200 -0.62 4.46 -9.40
C ARG A 200 -1.48 4.96 -10.56
N VAL A 201 -1.10 4.63 -11.79
CA VAL A 201 -1.91 4.96 -12.99
C VAL A 201 -3.18 4.12 -13.06
N LEU A 202 -3.19 2.95 -12.41
CA LEU A 202 -4.19 1.89 -12.58
C LEU A 202 -5.02 1.59 -11.32
N ASP A 203 -4.64 2.07 -10.15
CA ASP A 203 -5.46 1.97 -8.93
C ASP A 203 -6.67 2.92 -9.04
N GLY A 204 -6.54 4.03 -9.80
CA GLY A 204 -7.66 4.87 -10.25
C GLY A 204 -8.36 4.37 -11.52
N PHE A 205 -7.70 3.48 -12.27
CA PHE A 205 -8.20 2.85 -13.49
C PHE A 205 -8.23 1.34 -13.26
N HIS A 206 -9.14 0.89 -12.40
CA HIS A 206 -9.53 -0.51 -12.32
C HIS A 206 -10.71 -0.73 -13.28
N PRO A 207 -10.51 -0.70 -14.62
CA PRO A 207 -11.61 -1.01 -15.49
C PRO A 207 -12.00 -2.46 -15.21
N ALA A 208 -13.29 -2.73 -15.32
CA ALA A 208 -13.82 -4.06 -15.06
C ALA A 208 -13.00 -5.13 -15.82
N PRO A 209 -12.87 -6.37 -15.30
CA PRO A 209 -12.00 -7.42 -15.84
C PRO A 209 -12.16 -7.70 -17.35
N ASN A 210 -13.29 -7.28 -17.94
CA ASN A 210 -13.65 -7.35 -19.35
C ASN A 210 -12.98 -6.29 -20.24
N LEU A 211 -12.34 -5.26 -19.68
CA LEU A 211 -11.70 -4.16 -20.42
C LEU A 211 -10.17 -4.27 -20.46
N VAL A 212 -9.62 -5.42 -20.06
CA VAL A 212 -8.17 -5.74 -20.08
C VAL A 212 -7.54 -5.55 -21.47
N TYR A 213 -8.34 -5.58 -22.55
CA TYR A 213 -7.85 -5.35 -23.91
C TYR A 213 -7.44 -3.90 -24.20
N LEU A 214 -7.97 -2.93 -23.45
CA LEU A 214 -7.63 -1.50 -23.56
C LEU A 214 -6.34 -1.14 -22.79
N TRP A 215 -5.71 -2.13 -22.18
CA TRP A 215 -4.57 -1.94 -21.31
C TRP A 215 -3.28 -1.58 -22.10
N PRO A 216 -2.44 -0.64 -21.61
CA PRO A 216 -1.16 -0.29 -22.24
C PRO A 216 -0.27 -1.52 -22.51
N PRO A 217 0.38 -1.65 -23.69
CA PRO A 217 1.11 -2.87 -24.06
C PRO A 217 2.07 -3.41 -22.97
N ALA A 218 2.69 -2.52 -22.19
CA ALA A 218 3.59 -2.84 -21.09
C ALA A 218 3.01 -3.81 -20.04
N LEU A 219 1.70 -3.73 -19.71
CA LEU A 219 1.09 -4.68 -18.78
C LEU A 219 0.10 -5.70 -19.37
N ARG A 220 -0.10 -5.66 -20.70
CA ARG A 220 -0.52 -6.87 -21.44
C ARG A 220 0.57 -7.95 -21.39
N ALA A 221 1.83 -7.54 -21.48
CA ALA A 221 2.98 -8.44 -21.36
C ALA A 221 3.00 -9.17 -20.00
N PHE A 222 2.60 -8.50 -18.92
CA PHE A 222 2.49 -9.09 -17.57
C PHE A 222 1.45 -10.21 -17.48
N LYS A 223 0.39 -10.17 -18.29
CA LYS A 223 -0.62 -11.23 -18.39
C LYS A 223 -0.23 -12.33 -19.38
N ALA A 224 0.53 -12.00 -20.43
CA ALA A 224 1.04 -12.98 -21.38
C ALA A 224 2.12 -13.90 -20.76
N THR A 225 3.02 -13.37 -19.93
CA THR A 225 3.96 -14.19 -19.15
C THR A 225 3.27 -15.06 -18.08
N ARG A 226 2.07 -14.67 -17.62
CA ARG A 226 1.22 -15.50 -16.72
C ARG A 226 0.66 -16.75 -17.37
N GLN A 227 0.40 -16.72 -18.68
CA GLN A 227 -0.25 -17.83 -19.38
C GLN A 227 0.76 -18.88 -19.90
N CYS A 228 1.98 -18.45 -20.24
CA CYS A 228 3.04 -19.35 -20.75
C CYS A 228 3.79 -20.14 -19.66
N ARG A 229 3.50 -19.95 -18.36
CA ARG A 229 4.17 -20.66 -17.25
C ARG A 229 3.28 -21.69 -16.55
N ALA A 230 2.03 -21.83 -16.99
CA ALA A 230 1.07 -22.81 -16.49
C ALA A 230 0.84 -23.99 -17.46
N SER A 231 1.70 -24.14 -18.46
CA SER A 231 1.73 -25.24 -19.44
C SER A 231 3.06 -25.97 -19.37
#